data_AF-A0A358MJB3-F1
#
_entry.id   AF-A0A358MJB3-F1
#
_cell.length_a   1.000
_cell.length_b   1.000
_cell.length_c   1.000
_cell.angle_alpha   90.00
_cell.angle_beta   90.00
_cell.angle_gamma   90.00
#
_symmetry.space_group_name_H-M   'P 1'
#
loop_
_entity.id
_entity.type
_entity.pdbx_description
1 polymer ?
#
loop_
_entity_poly.entity_id
_entity_poly.type
_entity_poly.pdbx_seq_one_letter_code
_entity_poly.pdbx_strand_id
1 'polypeptide(L)'
;MNAALTLANMKYIVLSLFLSSAALPAFSHELWLEPEKWQVPVGTEIRAHIRNGEKLKGLDLAWFENRIDRLERHDGGGVTAITGRMGDVPAVITPAAEGLNVLVYQSPPSTLKYDSWEKFEGFA
;
A
#
# COMPACT_ATOMS: atom_id res chain seq x y z
N MET A 1 34.46 -27.82 -30.77
CA MET A 1 33.91 -26.97 -29.69
C MET A 1 32.58 -27.57 -29.28
N ASN A 2 32.49 -28.03 -28.03
CA ASN A 2 31.85 -29.28 -27.64
C ASN A 2 30.32 -29.22 -27.49
N ALA A 3 29.60 -30.11 -28.18
CA ALA A 3 28.17 -30.40 -27.95
C ALA A 3 27.86 -30.79 -26.48
N ALA A 4 28.86 -31.28 -25.74
CA ALA A 4 28.77 -31.58 -24.31
C ALA A 4 28.66 -30.32 -23.42
N LEU A 5 29.23 -29.18 -23.85
CA LEU A 5 29.11 -27.90 -23.13
C LEU A 5 27.68 -27.34 -23.25
N THR A 6 27.01 -27.63 -24.37
CA THR A 6 25.63 -27.23 -24.66
C THR A 6 24.61 -27.99 -23.80
N LEU A 7 24.84 -29.29 -23.52
CA LEU A 7 23.98 -30.10 -22.65
C LEU A 7 24.08 -29.67 -21.17
N ALA A 8 25.28 -29.34 -20.70
CA ALA A 8 25.51 -28.86 -19.33
C ALA A 8 24.83 -27.51 -19.08
N ASN A 9 24.70 -26.68 -20.11
CA ASN A 9 24.02 -25.39 -20.05
C ASN A 9 22.49 -25.51 -20.25
N MET A 10 22.02 -26.58 -20.90
CA MET A 10 20.60 -26.85 -21.16
C MET A 10 19.76 -26.88 -19.88
N LYS A 11 20.25 -27.54 -18.81
CA LYS A 11 19.56 -27.60 -17.52
C LYS A 11 19.38 -26.23 -16.87
N TYR A 12 20.35 -25.33 -17.00
CA TYR A 12 20.25 -23.97 -16.48
C TYR A 12 19.29 -23.13 -17.33
N ILE A 13 19.26 -23.33 -18.65
CA ILE A 13 18.31 -22.66 -19.55
C ILE A 13 16.87 -23.11 -19.24
N VAL A 14 16.64 -24.42 -19.07
CA VAL A 14 15.33 -24.96 -18.70
C VAL A 14 14.88 -24.47 -17.31
N LEU A 15 15.80 -24.45 -16.34
CA LEU A 15 15.50 -23.91 -15.00
C LEU A 15 15.17 -22.41 -15.04
N SER A 16 15.92 -21.61 -15.80
CA SER A 16 15.65 -20.18 -15.98
C SER A 16 14.28 -19.94 -16.63
N LEU A 17 13.95 -20.70 -17.69
CA LEU A 17 12.63 -20.63 -18.33
C LEU A 17 11.49 -20.99 -17.37
N PHE A 18 11.69 -22.02 -16.53
CA PHE A 18 10.71 -22.42 -15.51
C PHE A 18 10.52 -21.36 -14.42
N LEU A 19 11.61 -20.80 -13.90
CA LEU A 19 11.56 -19.74 -12.88
C LEU A 19 10.94 -18.45 -13.42
N SER A 20 11.23 -18.07 -14.67
CA SER A 20 10.61 -16.91 -15.31
C SER A 20 9.11 -17.12 -15.58
N SER A 21 8.67 -18.34 -15.87
CA SER A 21 7.24 -18.65 -16.04
C SER A 21 6.44 -18.61 -14.74
N ALA A 22 7.10 -18.73 -13.58
CA ALA A 22 6.46 -18.65 -12.26
C ALA A 22 6.28 -17.19 -11.78
N ALA A 23 6.87 -16.21 -12.46
CA ALA A 23 6.76 -14.79 -12.15
C ALA A 23 5.45 -14.20 -12.69
N LEU A 24 4.30 -14.75 -12.28
CA LEU A 24 3.00 -14.14 -12.55
C LEU A 24 2.91 -12.78 -11.85
N PRO A 25 2.21 -11.78 -12.43
CA PRO A 25 1.95 -10.53 -11.74
C PRO A 25 1.22 -10.85 -10.43
N ALA A 26 1.78 -10.44 -9.30
CA ALA A 26 1.09 -10.53 -8.04
C ALA A 26 -0.10 -9.56 -8.10
N PHE A 27 -1.33 -10.10 -8.08
CA PHE A 27 -2.55 -9.32 -7.91
C PHE A 27 -2.55 -8.75 -6.49
N SER A 28 -1.90 -7.61 -6.32
CA SER A 28 -1.89 -6.86 -5.07
C SER A 28 -2.94 -5.76 -5.16
N HIS A 29 -3.63 -5.54 -4.06
CA HIS A 29 -4.53 -4.39 -3.96
C HIS A 29 -3.71 -3.09 -4.05
N GLU A 30 -4.29 -2.10 -4.72
CA GLU A 30 -3.87 -0.71 -4.66
C GLU A 30 -4.16 -0.14 -3.28
N LEU A 31 -3.25 0.71 -2.80
CA LEU A 31 -3.39 1.46 -1.56
C LEU A 31 -3.08 2.92 -1.86
N TRP A 32 -4.01 3.83 -1.57
CA TRP A 32 -3.82 5.25 -1.85
C TRP A 32 -4.51 6.15 -0.82
N LEU A 33 -4.11 7.42 -0.81
CA LEU A 33 -4.76 8.47 -0.04
C LEU A 33 -5.69 9.26 -0.97
N GLU A 34 -6.97 9.31 -0.65
CA GLU A 34 -7.98 10.04 -1.42
C GLU A 34 -8.49 11.23 -0.61
N PRO A 35 -8.13 12.47 -0.95
CA PRO A 35 -8.65 13.64 -0.25
C PRO A 35 -10.12 13.90 -0.62
N GLU A 36 -10.94 14.28 0.36
CA GLU A 36 -12.31 14.74 0.10
C GLU A 36 -12.33 16.01 -0.77
N LYS A 37 -11.28 16.84 -0.63
CA LYS A 37 -11.06 18.06 -1.40
C LYS A 37 -9.58 18.21 -1.73
N TRP A 38 -9.28 18.44 -3.00
CA TRP A 38 -7.91 18.67 -3.49
C TRP A 38 -7.34 20.05 -3.13
N GLN A 39 -8.20 21.01 -2.81
CA GLN A 39 -7.81 22.36 -2.37
C GLN A 39 -8.69 22.76 -1.19
N VAL A 40 -8.07 23.24 -0.12
CA VAL A 40 -8.74 23.73 1.08
C VAL A 40 -8.09 25.03 1.53
N PRO A 41 -8.84 25.96 2.18
CA PRO A 41 -8.24 27.16 2.75
C PRO A 41 -7.22 26.83 3.85
N VAL A 42 -6.19 27.67 3.97
CA VAL A 42 -5.18 27.55 5.04
C VAL A 42 -5.86 27.58 6.41
N GLY A 43 -5.39 26.73 7.32
CA GLY A 43 -5.91 26.60 8.68
C GLY A 43 -7.20 25.77 8.80
N THR A 44 -7.82 25.38 7.68
CA THR A 44 -8.96 24.44 7.70
C THR A 44 -8.50 22.99 7.61
N GLU A 45 -9.41 22.04 7.80
CA GLU A 45 -9.07 20.62 7.81
C GLU A 45 -8.85 20.07 6.39
N ILE A 46 -7.71 19.41 6.19
CA ILE A 46 -7.53 18.39 5.16
C ILE A 46 -8.13 17.10 5.70
N ARG A 47 -9.09 16.56 4.97
CA ARG A 47 -9.76 15.28 5.27
C ARG A 47 -9.48 14.32 4.12
N ALA A 48 -8.90 13.15 4.41
CA ALA A 48 -8.55 12.16 3.40
C ALA A 48 -8.77 10.72 3.88
N HIS A 49 -9.16 9.86 2.94
CA HIS A 49 -9.38 8.43 3.16
C HIS A 49 -8.13 7.65 2.80
N ILE A 50 -7.75 6.68 3.65
CA ILE A 50 -6.84 5.61 3.24
C ILE A 50 -7.69 4.57 2.53
N ARG A 51 -7.49 4.38 1.23
CA ARG A 51 -8.28 3.45 0.41
C ARG A 51 -7.48 2.21 0.07
N ASN A 52 -8.14 1.06 0.12
CA ASN A 52 -7.58 -0.23 -0.32
C ASN A 52 -8.54 -0.87 -1.32
N GLY A 53 -8.05 -1.20 -2.52
CA GLY A 53 -8.91 -1.62 -3.63
C GLY A 53 -8.16 -2.04 -4.89
N GLU A 54 -8.86 -2.05 -6.02
CA GLU A 54 -8.29 -2.35 -7.34
C GLU A 54 -8.95 -1.45 -8.39
N LYS A 55 -8.20 -1.03 -9.42
CA LYS A 55 -8.72 -0.13 -10.47
C LYS A 55 -9.29 1.18 -9.89
N LEU A 56 -8.68 1.70 -8.82
CA LEU A 56 -9.10 2.87 -8.04
C LEU A 56 -10.52 2.77 -7.47
N LYS A 57 -10.99 1.55 -7.20
CA LYS A 57 -12.25 1.30 -6.49
C LYS A 57 -11.95 0.43 -5.29
N GLY A 58 -12.35 0.90 -4.11
CA GLY A 58 -11.93 0.25 -2.87
C GLY A 58 -12.73 0.69 -1.65
N LEU A 59 -12.39 0.10 -0.53
CA LEU A 59 -12.96 0.42 0.78
C LEU A 59 -12.14 1.49 1.47
N ASP A 60 -12.81 2.29 2.31
CA ASP A 60 -12.14 3.23 3.20
C ASP A 60 -11.67 2.47 4.45
N LEU A 61 -10.37 2.55 4.73
CA LEU A 61 -9.79 2.01 5.95
C LEU A 61 -9.95 3.04 7.07
N ALA A 62 -10.48 2.59 8.20
CA ALA A 62 -10.57 3.39 9.41
C ALA A 62 -9.19 3.53 10.08
N TRP A 63 -9.03 4.58 10.89
CA TRP A 63 -7.83 4.77 11.68
C TRP A 63 -7.70 3.67 12.74
N PHE A 64 -6.55 2.99 12.75
CA PHE A 64 -6.19 1.99 13.75
C PHE A 64 -4.71 2.12 14.07
N GLU A 65 -4.38 2.45 15.33
CA GLU A 65 -3.01 2.71 15.76
C GLU A 65 -2.03 1.59 15.35
N ASN A 66 -2.46 0.33 15.51
CA ASN A 66 -1.66 -0.84 15.17
C ASN A 66 -1.55 -1.15 13.65
N ARG A 67 -2.14 -0.32 12.78
CA ARG A 67 -2.06 -0.44 11.31
C ARG A 67 -1.33 0.73 10.66
N ILE A 68 -0.70 1.59 11.46
CA ILE A 68 -0.04 2.81 10.99
C ILE A 68 1.36 2.87 11.60
N ASP A 69 2.39 2.69 10.77
CA ASP A 69 3.77 2.97 11.16
C ASP A 69 4.07 4.47 11.04
N ARG A 70 3.57 5.08 9.96
CA ARG A 70 3.69 6.52 9.73
C ARG A 70 2.40 7.04 9.12
N LEU A 71 1.91 8.15 9.67
CA LEU A 71 0.93 8.99 9.03
C LEU A 71 1.29 10.44 9.35
N GLU A 72 1.65 11.20 8.33
CA GLU A 72 2.26 12.52 8.51
C GLU A 72 1.94 13.45 7.33
N ARG A 73 2.00 14.75 7.61
CA ARG A 73 1.88 15.84 6.64
C ARG A 73 3.22 16.54 6.52
N HIS A 74 3.71 16.69 5.29
CA HIS A 74 4.89 17.47 4.96
C HIS A 74 4.44 18.77 4.28
N ASP A 75 5.08 19.87 4.64
CA ASP A 75 4.83 21.19 4.08
C ASP A 75 6.07 22.10 4.25
N GLY A 76 5.94 23.39 3.93
CA GLY A 76 7.04 24.36 4.06
C GLY A 76 7.58 24.54 5.49
N GLY A 77 6.79 24.23 6.51
CA GLY A 77 7.16 24.24 7.93
C GLY A 77 7.78 22.93 8.46
N GLY A 78 7.84 21.87 7.64
CA GLY A 78 8.44 20.58 8.00
C GLY A 78 7.44 19.43 8.05
N VAL A 79 7.68 18.48 8.96
CA VAL A 79 6.90 17.25 9.09
C VAL A 79 6.04 17.30 10.35
N THR A 80 4.73 17.07 10.20
CA THR A 80 3.77 16.97 11.29
C THR A 80 3.15 15.58 11.32
N ALA A 81 3.28 14.85 12.44
CA ALA A 81 2.59 13.57 12.61
C ALA A 81 1.07 13.79 12.72
N ILE A 82 0.29 12.90 12.11
CA ILE A 82 -1.18 12.92 12.14
C ILE A 82 -1.65 11.80 13.05
N THR A 83 -2.40 12.18 14.09
CA THR A 83 -3.03 11.25 15.03
C THR A 83 -4.53 11.16 14.76
N GLY A 84 -5.14 10.03 15.09
CA GLY A 84 -6.58 9.82 14.97
C GLY A 84 -7.13 9.05 16.17
N ARG A 85 -8.44 8.77 16.15
CA ARG A 85 -9.09 7.90 17.13
C ARG A 85 -9.40 6.56 16.49
N MET A 86 -9.38 5.50 17.30
CA MET A 86 -9.71 4.14 16.85
C MET A 86 -11.09 4.12 16.18
N GLY A 87 -11.13 3.75 14.91
CA GLY A 87 -12.35 3.66 14.11
C GLY A 87 -12.71 4.93 13.31
N ASP A 88 -11.92 6.00 13.37
CA ASP A 88 -12.21 7.23 12.61
C ASP A 88 -12.23 6.98 11.09
N VAL A 89 -13.27 7.51 10.43
CA VAL A 89 -13.41 7.59 8.97
C VAL A 89 -13.90 9.01 8.64
N PRO A 90 -13.15 9.84 7.89
CA PRO A 90 -11.85 9.57 7.27
C PRO A 90 -10.72 9.38 8.30
N ALA A 91 -9.74 8.53 7.97
CA ALA A 91 -8.62 8.23 8.85
C ALA A 91 -7.55 9.33 8.92
N VAL A 92 -7.56 10.28 7.98
CA VAL A 92 -6.62 11.39 7.92
C VAL A 92 -7.37 12.70 8.12
N ILE A 93 -7.09 13.36 9.25
CA ILE A 93 -7.61 14.69 9.57
C ILE A 93 -6.44 15.53 10.10
N THR A 94 -6.10 16.61 9.40
CA THR A 94 -4.99 17.50 9.79
C THR A 94 -5.27 18.92 9.32
N PRO A 95 -4.85 19.97 10.04
CA PRO A 95 -4.94 21.33 9.53
C PRO A 95 -4.07 21.51 8.28
N ALA A 96 -4.58 22.28 7.32
CA ALA A 96 -3.86 22.71 6.13
C ALA A 96 -2.84 23.81 6.47
N ALA A 97 -1.58 23.61 6.12
CA ALA A 97 -0.61 24.69 6.10
C ALA A 97 -0.68 25.48 4.79
N GLU A 98 0.01 26.61 4.78
CA GLU A 98 0.23 27.40 3.58
C GLU A 98 1.02 26.60 2.53
N GLY A 99 0.56 26.67 1.27
CA GLY A 99 1.21 26.01 0.13
C GLY A 99 0.89 24.52 -0.03
N LEU A 100 1.84 23.76 -0.57
CA LEU A 100 1.67 22.34 -0.86
C LEU A 100 1.74 21.51 0.42
N ASN A 101 0.68 20.74 0.68
CA ASN A 101 0.60 19.78 1.77
C ASN A 101 0.74 18.38 1.16
N VAL A 102 1.76 17.62 1.56
CA VAL A 102 1.99 16.24 1.10
C VAL A 102 1.65 15.29 2.23
N LEU A 103 0.73 14.37 2.00
CA LEU A 103 0.36 13.34 2.97
C LEU A 103 1.20 12.08 2.71
N VAL A 104 1.75 11.50 3.78
CA VAL A 104 2.52 10.25 3.74
C VAL A 104 1.86 9.25 4.66
N TYR A 105 1.63 8.04 4.13
CA TYR A 105 1.11 6.90 4.89
C TYR A 105 2.02 5.68 4.69
N GLN A 106 2.32 4.99 5.78
CA GLN A 106 3.02 3.70 5.79
C GLN A 106 2.31 2.75 6.76
N SER A 107 1.95 1.56 6.29
CA SER A 107 1.47 0.46 7.14
C SER A 107 2.63 -0.45 7.54
N PRO A 108 2.57 -1.08 8.73
CA PRO A 108 3.44 -2.20 9.04
C PRO A 108 3.11 -3.41 8.15
N PRO A 109 4.05 -4.35 7.98
CA PRO A 109 3.73 -5.66 7.44
C PRO A 109 2.70 -6.37 8.34
N SER A 110 1.67 -6.94 7.73
CA SER A 110 0.63 -7.70 8.43
C SER A 110 0.61 -9.13 7.93
N THR A 111 0.52 -10.08 8.87
CA THR A 111 0.37 -11.51 8.56
C THR A 111 -1.05 -11.93 8.88
N LEU A 112 -1.79 -12.35 7.86
CA LEU A 112 -3.12 -12.94 8.03
C LEU A 112 -2.97 -14.43 8.33
N LYS A 113 -3.73 -14.92 9.32
CA LYS A 113 -3.82 -16.34 9.66
C LYS A 113 -5.25 -16.79 9.40
N TYR A 114 -5.39 -17.91 8.72
CA TYR A 114 -6.67 -18.56 8.43
C TYR A 114 -6.73 -19.89 9.16
N ASP A 115 -7.91 -20.24 9.69
CA ASP A 115 -8.09 -21.49 10.43
C ASP A 115 -8.05 -22.73 9.54
N SER A 116 -8.29 -22.56 8.23
CA SER A 116 -8.28 -23.64 7.25
C SER A 116 -7.80 -23.13 5.89
N TRP A 117 -7.39 -24.08 5.04
CA TRP A 117 -6.96 -23.79 3.68
C TRP A 117 -8.09 -23.19 2.84
N GLU A 118 -9.31 -23.70 2.98
CA GLU A 118 -10.48 -23.26 2.21
C GLU A 118 -10.81 -21.79 2.48
N LYS A 119 -10.62 -21.30 3.71
CA LYS A 119 -10.80 -19.87 4.02
C LYS A 119 -9.72 -19.00 3.39
N PHE A 120 -8.48 -19.49 3.30
CA PHE A 120 -7.39 -18.79 2.63
C PHE A 120 -7.63 -18.72 1.12
N GLU A 121 -7.99 -19.85 0.51
CA GLU A 121 -8.29 -19.95 -0.92
C GLU A 121 -9.48 -19.05 -1.32
N GLY A 122 -10.51 -18.94 -0.47
CA GLY A 122 -11.63 -18.03 -0.74
C GLY A 122 -11.30 -16.53 -0.64
N PHE A 123 -10.14 -16.17 -0.09
CA PHE A 123 -9.68 -14.78 0.01
C PHE A 123 -8.70 -14.40 -1.13
N ALA A 124 -7.83 -15.33 -1.55
CA ALA A 124 -6.78 -15.13 -2.53
C ALA A 124 -7.29 -15.14 -3.98
#